data_AF-T1C025-F1
#
_entry.id   AF-T1C025-F1
#
_cell.length_a   1.000
_cell.length_b   1.000
_cell.length_c   1.000
_cell.angle_alpha   90.00
_cell.angle_beta   90.00
_cell.angle_gamma   90.00
#
_symmetry.space_group_name_H-M   'P 1'
#
loop_
_entity.id
_entity.type
_entity.pdbx_description
1 polymer ?
#
loop_
_entity_poly.entity_id
_entity_poly.type
_entity_poly.pdbx_seq_one_letter_code
_entity_poly.pdbx_strand_id
1 'polypeptide(L)'
;EVAEEALRRVAREGRAIGLSLTLRQPGGDPKEISYNASTFTDERGSVVGIIANVRDVTLDTRTRRRLAEETVLLKTQRARAEWSSRRNSELVANMSHELRTPLATIIGFSEMMLADRHDRLTPEQREFLADIQDSGNHLLSLINGVLDLAKADAGKLRLFPSAVRLEPTIAAAAASLLPQLHARSQTLRIDV
;
A
#
# COMPACT_ATOMS: atom_id res chain seq x y z
N GLU A 1 16.14 -19.73 41.91
CA GLU A 1 14.92 -18.93 42.16
C GLU A 1 13.67 -19.52 41.53
N VAL A 2 13.46 -19.46 40.20
CA VAL A 2 12.15 -19.81 39.59
C VAL A 2 11.69 -21.27 39.83
N ALA A 3 12.61 -22.24 39.84
CA ALA A 3 12.27 -23.64 40.12
C ALA A 3 11.88 -23.89 41.60
N GLU A 4 12.50 -23.15 42.52
CA GLU A 4 12.22 -23.26 43.96
C GLU A 4 10.88 -22.59 44.30
N GLU A 5 10.57 -21.48 43.61
CA GLU A 5 9.28 -20.81 43.68
C GLU A 5 8.15 -21.68 43.11
N ALA A 6 8.42 -22.43 42.04
CA ALA A 6 7.47 -23.42 41.49
C ALA A 6 7.10 -24.49 42.52
N LEU A 7 8.08 -25.05 43.23
CA LEU A 7 7.85 -26.04 44.29
C LEU A 7 7.06 -25.45 45.48
N ARG A 8 7.42 -24.24 45.93
CA ARG A 8 6.68 -23.54 46.99
C ARG A 8 5.24 -23.23 46.59
N ARG A 9 5.01 -22.92 45.32
CA ARG A 9 3.67 -22.65 44.78
C ARG A 9 2.81 -23.91 44.74
N VAL A 10 3.35 -25.04 44.29
CA VAL A 10 2.65 -26.34 44.32
C VAL A 10 2.30 -26.73 45.77
N ALA A 11 3.22 -26.53 46.72
CA ALA A 11 2.99 -26.83 48.13
C ALA A 11 1.89 -25.97 48.78
N ARG A 12 1.71 -24.73 48.32
CA ARG A 12 0.75 -23.77 48.89
C ARG A 12 -0.61 -23.77 48.19
N GLU A 13 -0.60 -23.87 46.86
CA GLU A 13 -1.78 -23.73 46.00
C GLU A 13 -2.29 -25.09 45.46
N GLY A 14 -1.56 -26.18 45.74
CA GLY A 14 -1.86 -27.53 45.24
C GLY A 14 -1.58 -27.73 43.74
N ARG A 15 -1.21 -26.66 43.00
CA ARG A 15 -0.91 -26.74 41.57
C ARG A 15 0.00 -25.60 41.08
N ALA A 16 0.74 -25.86 40.02
CA ALA A 16 1.44 -24.89 39.21
C ALA A 16 1.26 -25.26 37.72
N ILE A 17 0.80 -24.32 36.91
CA ILE A 17 0.47 -24.54 35.49
C ILE A 17 1.12 -23.44 34.65
N GLY A 18 1.67 -23.81 33.50
CA GLY A 18 2.20 -22.90 32.49
C GLY A 18 3.53 -22.26 32.87
N LEU A 19 4.29 -22.86 33.79
CA LEU A 19 5.59 -22.29 34.18
C LEU A 19 6.63 -22.60 33.10
N SER A 20 7.15 -21.54 32.48
CA SER A 20 8.30 -21.63 31.59
C SER A 20 9.59 -21.53 32.40
N LEU A 21 10.41 -22.58 32.33
CA LEU A 21 11.71 -22.64 33.00
C LEU A 21 12.80 -22.94 31.97
N THR A 22 14.04 -22.56 32.30
CA THR A 22 15.21 -22.99 31.53
C THR A 22 15.91 -24.12 32.26
N LEU A 23 15.91 -25.30 31.66
CA LEU A 23 16.68 -26.46 32.12
C LEU A 23 18.12 -26.32 31.61
N ARG A 24 19.09 -26.35 32.53
CA ARG A 24 20.53 -26.37 32.23
C ARG A 24 21.11 -27.68 32.74
N GLN A 25 21.58 -28.53 31.83
CA GLN A 25 22.33 -29.73 32.19
C GLN A 25 23.84 -29.44 32.07
N PRO A 26 24.70 -30.02 32.93
CA PRO A 26 26.14 -29.88 32.79
C PRO A 26 26.61 -30.36 31.41
N GLY A 27 27.27 -29.48 30.65
CA GLY A 27 27.79 -29.79 29.31
C GLY A 27 26.75 -29.82 28.18
N GLY A 28 25.47 -29.50 28.44
CA GLY A 28 24.41 -29.48 27.42
C GLY A 28 23.86 -28.09 27.12
N ASP A 29 23.21 -27.95 25.96
CA ASP A 29 22.51 -26.71 25.60
C ASP A 29 21.33 -26.43 26.54
N PRO A 30 21.09 -25.15 26.90
CA PRO A 30 19.91 -24.78 27.66
C PRO A 30 18.63 -25.13 26.90
N LYS A 31 17.71 -25.81 27.58
CA LYS A 31 16.39 -26.16 27.06
C LYS A 31 15.32 -25.32 27.73
N GLU A 32 14.39 -24.79 26.96
CA GLU A 32 13.17 -24.25 27.54
C GLU A 32 12.18 -25.38 27.80
N ILE A 33 11.64 -25.40 29.01
CA ILE A 33 10.70 -26.41 29.45
C ILE A 33 9.41 -25.77 29.94
N SER A 34 8.28 -26.39 29.61
CA SER A 34 7.02 -26.15 30.27
C SER A 34 6.90 -27.11 31.43
N TYR A 35 6.75 -26.56 32.63
CA TYR A 35 6.57 -27.29 33.88
C TYR A 35 5.14 -27.09 34.37
N ASN A 36 4.40 -28.18 34.52
CA ASN A 36 3.18 -28.18 35.31
C ASN A 36 3.28 -29.25 36.40
N ALA A 37 2.73 -28.96 37.56
CA ALA A 37 2.70 -29.88 38.67
C ALA A 37 1.42 -29.71 39.48
N SER A 38 0.92 -30.80 40.05
CA SER A 38 -0.24 -30.82 40.93
C SER A 38 -0.01 -31.80 42.06
N THR A 39 -0.50 -31.46 43.24
CA THR A 39 -0.61 -32.42 44.33
C THR A 39 -1.76 -33.39 44.03
N PHE A 40 -1.65 -34.61 44.52
CA PHE A 40 -2.77 -35.54 44.57
C PHE A 40 -2.98 -35.98 46.02
N THR A 41 -4.23 -36.23 46.34
CA THR A 41 -4.68 -36.54 47.71
C THR A 41 -5.26 -37.93 47.79
N ASP A 42 -5.26 -38.51 48.99
CA ASP A 42 -6.01 -39.72 49.30
C ASP A 42 -7.52 -39.42 49.46
N GLU A 43 -8.30 -40.47 49.73
CA GLU A 43 -9.75 -40.38 50.02
C GLU A 43 -10.08 -39.55 51.27
N ARG A 44 -9.07 -39.28 52.12
CA ARG A 44 -9.21 -38.48 53.35
C ARG A 44 -8.79 -37.01 53.14
N GLY A 45 -8.42 -36.63 51.92
CA GLY A 45 -7.99 -35.27 51.56
C GLY A 45 -6.56 -34.93 51.96
N SER A 46 -5.76 -35.90 52.41
CA SER A 46 -4.35 -35.68 52.76
C SER A 46 -3.49 -35.70 51.50
N VAL A 47 -2.56 -34.75 51.36
CA VAL A 47 -1.62 -34.73 50.22
C VAL A 47 -0.66 -35.91 50.32
N VAL A 48 -0.68 -36.79 49.31
CA VAL A 48 0.14 -38.01 49.27
C VAL A 48 1.36 -37.84 48.36
N GLY A 49 1.30 -36.93 47.39
CA GLY A 49 2.45 -36.66 46.52
C GLY A 49 2.22 -35.54 45.53
N ILE A 50 3.23 -35.33 44.68
CA ILE A 50 3.23 -34.38 43.57
C ILE A 50 3.42 -35.14 42.27
N ILE A 51 2.56 -34.90 41.30
CA ILE A 51 2.77 -35.29 39.91
C ILE A 51 3.23 -34.05 39.16
N ALA A 52 4.30 -34.18 38.38
CA ALA A 52 4.80 -33.12 37.52
C ALA A 52 4.99 -33.62 36.10
N ASN A 53 4.63 -32.80 35.11
CA ASN A 53 5.01 -33.00 33.72
C ASN A 53 6.02 -31.92 33.31
N VAL A 54 7.06 -32.37 32.61
CA VAL A 54 8.09 -31.50 32.04
C VAL A 54 8.11 -31.74 30.54
N ARG A 55 7.83 -30.70 29.77
CA ARG A 55 7.85 -30.78 28.30
C ARG A 55 8.95 -29.87 27.77
N ASP A 56 9.85 -30.41 26.96
CA ASP A 56 10.77 -29.60 26.16
C ASP A 56 9.95 -28.81 25.12
N VAL A 57 9.96 -27.50 25.27
CA VAL A 57 9.27 -26.55 24.39
C VAL A 57 10.28 -25.66 23.65
N THR A 58 11.57 -25.99 23.70
CA THR A 58 12.64 -25.17 23.10
C THR A 58 12.38 -24.85 21.64
N LEU A 59 12.01 -25.86 20.84
CA LEU A 59 11.71 -25.67 19.42
C LEU A 59 10.45 -24.82 19.20
N ASP A 60 9.39 -25.05 19.99
CA ASP A 60 8.13 -24.30 19.88
C ASP A 60 8.33 -22.84 20.27
N THR A 61 8.97 -22.54 21.41
CA THR A 61 9.25 -21.16 21.81
C THR A 61 10.14 -20.45 20.80
N ARG A 62 11.21 -21.10 20.32
CA ARG A 62 12.11 -20.49 19.33
C ARG A 62 11.39 -20.21 18.02
N THR A 63 10.56 -21.14 17.55
CA THR A 63 9.75 -20.96 16.33
C THR A 63 8.75 -19.83 16.50
N ARG A 64 7.99 -19.81 17.61
CA ARG A 64 7.03 -18.72 17.91
C ARG A 64 7.71 -17.37 18.01
N ARG A 65 8.87 -17.31 18.65
CA ARG A 65 9.65 -16.07 18.78
C ARG A 65 10.13 -15.57 17.42
N ARG A 66 10.69 -16.44 16.58
CA ARG A 66 11.08 -16.09 15.20
C ARG A 66 9.90 -15.59 14.38
N LEU A 67 8.77 -16.30 14.43
CA LEU A 67 7.54 -15.88 13.73
C LEU A 67 7.04 -14.53 14.23
N ALA A 68 7.09 -14.26 15.55
CA ALA A 68 6.71 -12.98 16.11
C ALA A 68 7.65 -11.85 15.65
N GLU A 69 8.97 -12.09 15.66
CA GLU A 69 9.99 -11.15 15.19
C GLU A 69 9.81 -10.86 13.69
N GLU A 70 9.63 -11.88 12.84
CA GLU A 70 9.34 -11.74 11.42
C GLU A 70 8.03 -10.99 11.17
N THR A 71 6.97 -11.28 11.93
CA THR A 71 5.68 -10.60 11.80
C THR A 71 5.83 -9.11 12.12
N VAL A 72 6.59 -8.74 13.16
CA VAL A 72 6.86 -7.33 13.50
C VAL A 72 7.69 -6.67 12.40
N LEU A 73 8.73 -7.35 11.89
CA LEU A 73 9.55 -6.84 10.80
C LEU A 73 8.71 -6.60 9.53
N LEU A 74 7.90 -7.56 9.11
CA LEU A 74 7.03 -7.43 7.94
C LEU A 74 6.01 -6.30 8.12
N LYS A 75 5.40 -6.17 9.31
CA LYS A 75 4.48 -5.06 9.61
C LYS A 75 5.15 -3.70 9.51
N THR A 76 6.36 -3.55 10.06
CA THR A 76 7.10 -2.29 10.02
C THR A 76 7.55 -1.94 8.59
N GLN A 77 8.03 -2.91 7.83
CA GLN A 77 8.37 -2.73 6.41
C GLN A 77 7.16 -2.34 5.57
N ARG A 78 6.02 -3.03 5.76
CA ARG A 78 4.76 -2.70 5.09
C ARG A 78 4.29 -1.28 5.43
N ALA A 79 4.29 -0.91 6.71
CA ALA A 79 3.88 0.44 7.13
C ALA A 79 4.78 1.52 6.50
N ARG A 80 6.09 1.27 6.41
CA ARG A 80 7.05 2.17 5.75
C ARG A 80 6.78 2.28 4.25
N ALA A 81 6.53 1.16 3.57
CA ALA A 81 6.19 1.15 2.15
C ALA A 81 4.88 1.90 1.86
N GLU A 82 3.83 1.65 2.64
CA GLU A 82 2.55 2.34 2.50
C GLU A 82 2.67 3.85 2.78
N TRP A 83 3.48 4.25 3.78
CA TRP A 83 3.75 5.66 4.04
C TRP A 83 4.49 6.34 2.87
N SER A 84 5.50 5.67 2.32
CA SER A 84 6.24 6.17 1.15
C SER A 84 5.33 6.31 -0.07
N SER A 85 4.50 5.31 -0.34
CA SER A 85 3.51 5.33 -1.43
C SER A 85 2.53 6.50 -1.27
N ARG A 86 1.92 6.67 -0.09
CA ARG A 86 1.00 7.78 0.20
C ARG A 86 1.64 9.14 -0.03
N ARG A 87 2.87 9.36 0.47
CA ARG A 87 3.62 10.60 0.26
C ARG A 87 3.92 10.87 -1.21
N ASN A 88 4.32 9.84 -1.95
CA ASN A 88 4.61 9.99 -3.37
C ASN A 88 3.35 10.42 -4.14
N SER A 89 2.21 9.78 -3.86
CA SER A 89 0.94 10.14 -4.50
C SER A 89 0.46 11.55 -4.14
N GLU A 90 0.62 11.97 -2.88
CA GLU A 90 0.29 13.33 -2.45
C GLU A 90 1.18 14.38 -3.10
N LEU A 91 2.49 14.12 -3.18
CA LEU A 91 3.45 15.00 -3.83
C LEU A 91 3.12 15.17 -5.32
N VAL A 92 2.89 14.06 -6.03
CA VAL A 92 2.49 14.08 -7.45
C VAL A 92 1.18 14.84 -7.63
N ALA A 93 0.19 14.61 -6.77
CA ALA A 93 -1.09 15.32 -6.84
C ALA A 93 -0.92 16.83 -6.67
N ASN A 94 -0.19 17.27 -5.65
CA ASN A 94 0.03 18.69 -5.37
C ASN A 94 0.79 19.36 -6.51
N MET A 95 1.91 18.78 -6.94
CA MET A 95 2.69 19.30 -8.07
C MET A 95 1.84 19.37 -9.35
N SER A 96 0.98 18.37 -9.61
CA SER A 96 0.10 18.39 -10.77
C SER A 96 -0.87 19.59 -10.75
N HIS A 97 -1.42 19.93 -9.59
CA HIS A 97 -2.32 21.09 -9.44
C HIS A 97 -1.57 22.42 -9.62
N GLU A 98 -0.38 22.54 -9.03
CA GLU A 98 0.46 23.73 -9.15
C GLU A 98 0.97 23.95 -10.57
N LEU A 99 1.24 22.87 -11.32
CA LEU A 99 1.67 22.95 -12.72
C LEU A 99 0.51 23.20 -13.67
N ARG A 100 -0.70 22.66 -13.40
CA ARG A 100 -1.86 22.81 -14.30
C ARG A 100 -2.27 24.27 -14.48
N THR A 101 -2.23 25.06 -13.42
CA THR A 101 -2.70 26.46 -13.44
C THR A 101 -1.85 27.36 -14.37
N PRO A 102 -0.52 27.47 -14.21
CA PRO A 102 0.30 28.26 -15.12
C PRO A 102 0.29 27.69 -16.55
N LEU A 103 0.24 26.36 -16.70
CA LEU A 103 0.19 25.73 -18.01
C LEU A 103 -1.11 26.02 -18.76
N ALA A 104 -2.26 25.94 -18.08
CA ALA A 104 -3.56 26.30 -18.64
C ALA A 104 -3.60 27.78 -19.04
N THR A 105 -2.90 28.64 -18.30
CA THR A 105 -2.77 30.07 -18.63
C THR A 105 -1.95 30.26 -19.91
N ILE A 106 -0.81 29.58 -20.04
CA ILE A 106 0.05 29.64 -21.24
C ILE A 106 -0.70 29.13 -22.47
N ILE A 107 -1.38 27.97 -22.35
CA ILE A 107 -2.18 27.39 -23.44
C ILE A 107 -3.33 28.33 -23.80
N GLY A 108 -4.07 28.86 -22.83
CA GLY A 108 -5.18 29.76 -23.09
C GLY A 108 -4.76 31.05 -23.78
N PHE A 109 -3.61 31.63 -23.40
CA PHE A 109 -3.08 32.81 -24.08
C PHE A 109 -2.58 32.49 -25.50
N SER A 110 -1.88 31.37 -25.71
CA SER A 110 -1.46 31.00 -27.07
C SER A 110 -2.66 30.74 -27.97
N GLU A 111 -3.68 30.07 -27.46
CA GLU A 111 -4.93 29.76 -28.16
C GLU A 111 -5.72 31.04 -28.50
N MET A 112 -5.82 32.01 -27.58
CA MET A 112 -6.42 33.32 -27.84
C MET A 112 -5.65 34.11 -28.90
N MET A 113 -4.32 34.11 -28.85
CA MET A 113 -3.48 34.82 -29.81
C MET A 113 -3.57 34.20 -31.22
N LEU A 114 -3.61 32.87 -31.31
CA LEU A 114 -3.78 32.14 -32.57
C LEU A 114 -5.16 32.37 -33.20
N ALA A 115 -6.20 32.53 -32.37
CA ALA A 115 -7.57 32.81 -32.78
C ALA A 115 -7.80 34.27 -33.22
N ASP A 116 -6.86 35.18 -32.98
CA ASP A 116 -6.97 36.58 -33.39
C ASP A 116 -6.98 36.70 -34.92
N ARG A 117 -8.06 37.27 -35.46
CA ARG A 117 -8.30 37.43 -36.90
C ARG A 117 -7.78 38.75 -37.47
N HIS A 118 -7.18 39.60 -36.63
CA HIS A 118 -6.67 40.91 -37.06
C HIS A 118 -5.29 40.82 -37.77
N ASP A 119 -4.80 39.62 -38.09
CA ASP A 119 -3.54 39.36 -38.82
C ASP A 119 -2.30 40.08 -38.26
N ARG A 120 -2.28 40.23 -36.93
CA ARG A 120 -1.21 40.97 -36.21
C ARG A 120 0.05 40.14 -35.98
N LEU A 121 -0.01 38.84 -36.25
CA LEU A 121 1.07 37.88 -36.04
C LEU A 121 1.79 37.62 -37.35
N THR A 122 3.13 37.63 -37.32
CA THR A 122 3.91 37.12 -38.45
C THR A 122 3.74 35.60 -38.58
N PRO A 123 4.00 35.01 -39.77
CA PRO A 123 3.95 33.55 -39.95
C PRO A 123 4.82 32.79 -38.93
N GLU A 124 6.02 33.30 -38.65
CA GLU A 124 6.96 32.72 -37.68
C GLU A 124 6.43 32.80 -36.23
N GLN A 125 5.81 33.93 -35.84
CA GLN A 125 5.17 34.04 -34.52
C GLN A 125 3.99 33.09 -34.37
N ARG A 126 3.21 32.88 -35.44
CA ARG A 126 2.10 31.92 -35.45
C ARG A 126 2.60 30.49 -35.29
N GLU A 127 3.72 30.13 -35.93
CA GLU A 127 4.38 28.82 -35.77
C GLU A 127 4.86 28.62 -34.32
N PHE A 128 5.58 29.58 -33.74
CA PHE A 128 6.00 29.47 -32.33
C PHE A 128 4.84 29.35 -31.35
N LEU A 129 3.74 30.09 -31.56
CA LEU A 129 2.56 29.99 -30.71
C LEU A 129 1.88 28.62 -30.84
N ALA A 130 1.84 28.04 -32.04
CA ALA A 130 1.34 26.69 -32.26
C ALA A 130 2.22 25.65 -31.54
N ASP A 131 3.55 25.76 -31.65
CA ASP A 131 4.48 24.88 -30.95
C ASP A 131 4.35 24.96 -29.43
N ILE A 132 4.16 26.17 -28.88
CA ILE A 132 3.91 26.38 -27.44
C ILE A 132 2.60 25.72 -27.02
N GLN A 133 1.53 25.88 -27.82
CA GLN A 133 0.22 25.28 -27.54
C GLN A 133 0.32 23.74 -27.55
N ASP A 134 0.93 23.16 -28.58
CA ASP A 134 1.07 21.71 -28.74
C ASP A 134 1.95 21.12 -27.62
N SER A 135 3.07 21.78 -27.30
CA SER A 135 3.96 21.37 -26.20
C SER A 135 3.26 21.45 -24.85
N GLY A 136 2.48 22.51 -24.62
CA GLY A 136 1.67 22.67 -23.41
C GLY A 136 0.63 21.56 -23.26
N ASN A 137 -0.13 21.29 -24.33
CA ASN A 137 -1.12 20.21 -24.35
C ASN A 137 -0.48 18.83 -24.12
N HIS A 138 0.67 18.57 -24.74
CA HIS A 138 1.42 17.34 -24.53
C HIS A 138 1.86 17.18 -23.07
N LEU A 139 2.45 18.22 -22.48
CA LEU A 139 2.87 18.20 -21.08
C LEU A 139 1.68 18.00 -20.12
N LEU A 140 0.53 18.63 -20.40
CA LEU A 140 -0.68 18.43 -19.62
C LEU A 140 -1.14 16.97 -19.65
N SER A 141 -1.08 16.33 -20.83
CA SER A 141 -1.41 14.91 -20.98
C SER A 141 -0.47 14.01 -20.18
N LEU A 142 0.83 14.29 -20.18
CA LEU A 142 1.81 13.55 -19.39
C LEU A 142 1.57 13.71 -17.89
N ILE A 143 1.33 14.93 -17.42
CA ILE A 143 1.03 15.21 -16.01
C ILE A 143 -0.24 14.47 -15.57
N ASN A 144 -1.30 14.49 -16.39
CA ASN A 144 -2.53 13.75 -16.10
C ASN A 144 -2.28 12.24 -16.03
N GLY A 145 -1.49 11.68 -16.95
CA GLY A 145 -1.13 10.26 -16.92
C GLY A 145 -0.36 9.85 -15.66
N VAL A 146 0.63 10.66 -15.24
CA VAL A 146 1.38 10.42 -13.99
C VAL A 146 0.46 10.52 -12.76
N LEU A 147 -0.47 11.47 -12.76
CA LEU A 147 -1.45 11.62 -11.69
C LEU A 147 -2.40 10.42 -11.58
N ASP A 148 -2.88 9.91 -12.71
CA ASP A 148 -3.79 8.77 -12.74
C ASP A 148 -3.09 7.48 -12.29
N LEU A 149 -1.84 7.27 -12.70
CA LEU A 149 -1.00 6.19 -12.20
C LEU A 149 -0.79 6.31 -10.68
N ALA A 150 -0.45 7.50 -10.19
CA ALA A 150 -0.23 7.74 -8.76
C ALA A 150 -1.51 7.50 -7.91
N LYS A 151 -2.71 7.75 -8.47
CA LYS A 151 -3.99 7.41 -7.84
C LYS A 151 -4.26 5.91 -7.86
N ALA A 152 -3.94 5.22 -8.96
CA ALA A 152 -4.10 3.78 -9.08
C ALA A 152 -3.22 3.04 -8.06
N ASP A 153 -1.94 3.38 -7.97
CA ASP A 153 -0.98 2.77 -7.03
C ASP A 153 -1.36 2.98 -5.56
N ALA A 154 -2.00 4.12 -5.25
CA ALA A 154 -2.50 4.40 -3.90
C ALA A 154 -3.88 3.78 -3.61
N GLY A 155 -4.48 3.06 -4.56
CA GLY A 155 -5.85 2.54 -4.44
C GLY A 155 -6.92 3.64 -4.36
N LYS A 156 -6.61 4.86 -4.80
CA LYS A 156 -7.49 6.03 -4.77
C LYS A 156 -8.24 6.26 -6.09
N LEU A 157 -7.97 5.45 -7.13
CA LEU A 157 -8.70 5.53 -8.41
C LEU A 157 -10.15 5.10 -8.21
N ARG A 158 -11.10 6.03 -8.41
CA ARG A 158 -12.53 5.76 -8.33
C ARG A 158 -13.08 5.51 -9.72
N LEU A 159 -13.70 4.34 -9.92
CA LEU A 159 -14.42 4.01 -11.14
C LEU A 159 -15.90 4.31 -10.93
N PHE A 160 -16.53 4.90 -11.96
CA PHE A 160 -17.96 5.20 -11.98
C PHE A 160 -18.61 4.40 -13.12
N PRO A 161 -18.79 3.08 -12.95
CA PRO A 161 -19.40 2.25 -13.98
C PRO A 161 -20.84 2.70 -14.23
N SER A 162 -21.19 2.87 -15.50
CA SER A 162 -22.54 3.24 -15.92
C SER A 162 -22.89 2.55 -17.24
N ALA A 163 -24.17 2.27 -17.45
CA ALA A 163 -24.64 1.77 -18.73
C ALA A 163 -24.55 2.89 -19.76
N VAL A 164 -23.84 2.63 -20.86
CA VAL A 164 -23.66 3.57 -21.97
C VAL A 164 -24.18 2.96 -23.26
N ARG A 165 -24.79 3.78 -24.12
CA ARG A 165 -25.16 3.36 -25.47
C ARG A 165 -23.94 3.51 -26.37
N LEU A 166 -23.42 2.40 -26.87
CA LEU A 166 -22.16 2.37 -27.63
C LEU A 166 -22.19 3.26 -28.88
N GLU A 167 -23.21 3.14 -29.73
CA GLU A 167 -23.33 3.91 -30.97
C GLU A 167 -23.21 5.44 -30.77
N PRO A 168 -24.03 6.10 -29.93
CA PRO A 168 -23.92 7.55 -29.75
C PRO A 168 -22.63 7.96 -29.03
N THR A 169 -22.09 7.12 -28.13
CA THR A 169 -20.82 7.42 -27.45
C THR A 169 -19.65 7.38 -28.44
N ILE A 170 -19.58 6.36 -29.29
CA ILE A 170 -18.55 6.22 -30.32
C ILE A 170 -18.70 7.36 -31.36
N ALA A 171 -19.92 7.67 -31.79
CA ALA A 171 -20.18 8.77 -32.72
C ALA A 171 -19.74 10.13 -32.15
N ALA A 172 -20.02 10.42 -30.87
CA ALA A 172 -19.59 11.64 -30.22
C ALA A 172 -18.06 11.75 -30.11
N ALA A 173 -17.38 10.64 -29.78
CA ALA A 173 -15.92 10.58 -29.74
C ALA A 173 -15.31 10.75 -31.14
N ALA A 174 -15.91 10.16 -32.17
CA ALA A 174 -15.47 10.36 -33.54
C ALA A 174 -15.64 11.81 -34.01
N ALA A 175 -16.77 12.44 -33.67
CA ALA A 175 -17.04 13.83 -34.03
C ALA A 175 -16.00 14.80 -33.44
N SER A 176 -15.48 14.53 -32.23
CA SER A 176 -14.44 15.38 -31.63
C SER A 176 -13.08 15.27 -32.33
N LEU A 177 -12.83 14.17 -33.06
CA LEU A 177 -11.60 13.95 -33.82
C LEU A 177 -11.65 14.49 -35.25
N LEU A 178 -12.85 14.76 -35.80
CA LEU A 178 -13.02 15.25 -37.17
C LEU A 178 -12.17 16.48 -37.53
N PRO A 179 -12.04 17.52 -36.68
CA PRO A 179 -11.20 18.68 -37.00
C PRO A 179 -9.73 18.32 -37.24
N GLN A 180 -9.20 17.39 -36.44
CA GLN A 180 -7.81 16.94 -36.51
C GLN A 180 -7.58 16.04 -37.73
N LEU A 181 -8.55 15.19 -38.05
CA LEU A 181 -8.53 14.33 -39.23
C LEU A 181 -8.59 15.14 -40.52
N HIS A 182 -9.43 16.18 -40.59
CA HIS A 182 -9.49 17.09 -41.73
C HIS A 182 -8.18 17.86 -41.92
N ALA A 183 -7.58 18.36 -40.83
CA ALA A 183 -6.29 19.05 -40.89
C ALA A 183 -5.17 18.16 -41.45
N ARG A 184 -5.27 16.83 -41.26
CA ARG A 184 -4.30 15.84 -41.75
C ARG A 184 -4.74 15.10 -43.02
N SER A 185 -5.85 15.49 -43.64
CA SER A 185 -6.45 14.81 -44.81
C SER A 185 -6.67 13.29 -44.60
N GLN A 186 -7.07 12.89 -43.39
CA GLN A 186 -7.34 11.50 -43.01
C GLN A 186 -8.86 11.25 -42.93
N THR A 187 -9.27 10.01 -43.21
CA THR A 187 -10.68 9.58 -43.12
C THR A 187 -10.84 8.56 -41.99
N LEU A 188 -11.89 8.72 -41.18
CA LEU A 188 -12.26 7.78 -40.13
C LEU A 188 -13.47 6.95 -40.56
N ARG A 189 -13.35 5.63 -40.46
CA ARG A 189 -14.45 4.68 -40.69
C ARG A 189 -14.77 3.98 -39.38
N ILE A 190 -16.05 3.96 -39.01
CA ILE A 190 -16.54 3.31 -37.79
C ILE A 190 -17.39 2.12 -38.22
N ASP A 191 -16.98 0.91 -37.80
CA ASP A 191 -17.83 -0.28 -37.81
C ASP A 191 -18.19 -0.57 -36.35
N VAL A 192 -19.48 -0.60 -36.02
CA VAL A 192 -20.01 -0.95 -34.70
C VAL A 192 -20.82 -2.22 -34.80
#